data_AF-A0A395JTX1-F1
#
_entry.id   AF-A0A395JTX1-F1
#
_cell.length_a   1.000
_cell.length_b   1.000
_cell.length_c   1.000
_cell.angle_alpha   90.00
_cell.angle_beta   90.00
_cell.angle_gamma   90.00
#
_symmetry.space_group_name_H-M   'P 1'
#
loop_
_entity.id
_entity.type
_entity.pdbx_description
1 polymer ?
#
loop_
_entity_poly.entity_id
_entity_poly.type
_entity_poly.pdbx_seq_one_letter_code
_entity_poly.pdbx_strand_id
1 'polypeptide(L)'
;MKIFKLTALALLITSTTAFAQTGDEDISSTVITTDVKKMETPEDSDIEEIIQLETKKEYTPVMLDPKDKYKLNQDIIFMPTQVKTTLMIDNDDDIFYDRKVEFAYEKPKSGDLDFTMSKTGIIINTDVNDLYVSKIWRKSDKMMFSNSKNNRIKENGVYMIALSNGEEVEITISNYSTVK
;
A
#
# COMPACT_ATOMS: atom_id res chain seq x y z
N MET A 1 -49.52 21.42 -10.26
CA MET A 1 -48.85 20.53 -9.28
C MET A 1 -47.37 20.54 -9.58
N LYS A 2 -46.57 20.89 -8.57
CA LYS A 2 -45.10 20.81 -8.52
C LYS A 2 -44.71 19.32 -8.61
N ILE A 3 -43.56 18.92 -9.16
CA ILE A 3 -42.29 18.85 -8.44
C ILE A 3 -41.14 18.83 -9.47
N PHE A 4 -40.26 19.82 -9.34
CA PHE A 4 -38.92 19.83 -9.92
C PHE A 4 -38.13 18.63 -9.34
N LYS A 5 -37.57 17.77 -10.20
CA LYS A 5 -36.61 16.76 -9.76
C LYS A 5 -35.22 17.39 -9.72
N LEU A 6 -34.81 17.81 -8.53
CA LEU A 6 -33.48 18.29 -8.24
C LEU A 6 -32.53 17.09 -8.06
N THR A 7 -31.41 17.15 -8.79
CA THR A 7 -30.07 16.57 -8.58
C THR A 7 -29.78 15.65 -7.39
N ALA A 8 -28.99 14.61 -7.69
CA ALA A 8 -27.81 14.25 -6.89
C ALA A 8 -26.75 13.63 -7.82
N LEU A 9 -25.99 14.48 -8.53
CA LEU A 9 -24.67 14.09 -9.01
C LEU A 9 -23.80 14.01 -7.75
N ALA A 10 -23.65 12.82 -7.19
CA ALA A 10 -22.67 12.58 -6.15
C ALA A 10 -21.29 12.84 -6.77
N LEU A 11 -20.77 14.04 -6.58
CA LEU A 11 -19.32 14.26 -6.61
C LEU A 11 -18.77 13.31 -5.53
N LEU A 12 -18.32 12.14 -5.95
CA LEU A 12 -17.34 11.38 -5.20
C LEU A 12 -16.11 12.27 -5.14
N ILE A 13 -16.04 13.09 -4.09
CA ILE A 13 -14.78 13.60 -3.58
C ILE A 13 -14.09 12.35 -3.06
N THR A 14 -13.44 11.61 -3.97
CA THR A 14 -12.42 10.67 -3.56
C THR A 14 -11.38 11.54 -2.88
N SER A 15 -11.32 11.45 -1.55
CA SER A 15 -10.17 11.88 -0.80
C SER A 15 -9.03 10.95 -1.19
N THR A 16 -8.51 11.13 -2.41
CA THR A 16 -7.11 10.87 -2.65
C THR A 16 -6.42 11.74 -1.63
N THR A 17 -5.85 11.12 -0.60
CA THR A 17 -4.73 11.73 0.10
C THR A 17 -3.63 11.84 -0.93
N ALA A 18 -3.77 12.82 -1.82
CA ALA A 18 -2.67 13.34 -2.59
C ALA A 18 -1.63 13.70 -1.55
N PHE A 19 -0.50 13.00 -1.58
CA PHE A 19 0.73 13.45 -0.96
C PHE A 19 1.15 14.74 -1.68
N ALA A 20 0.40 15.81 -1.45
CA ALA A 20 0.75 17.15 -1.85
C ALA A 20 1.68 17.70 -0.76
N GLN A 21 2.94 17.24 -0.76
CA GLN A 21 4.01 17.84 0.06
C GLN A 21 5.31 17.91 -0.74
N THR A 22 5.53 19.09 -1.35
CA THR A 22 6.76 19.89 -1.21
C THR A 22 8.09 19.16 -1.35
N GLY A 23 8.35 18.55 -2.50
CA GLY A 23 9.69 18.18 -2.94
C GLY A 23 9.92 18.76 -4.33
N ASP A 24 11.13 19.21 -4.62
CA ASP A 24 11.49 19.55 -5.99
C ASP A 24 11.64 18.24 -6.79
N GLU A 25 10.75 18.02 -7.75
CA GLU A 25 10.69 16.79 -8.53
C GLU A 25 12.02 16.52 -9.25
N ASP A 26 12.76 17.56 -9.64
CA ASP A 26 14.01 17.48 -10.41
C ASP A 26 15.17 16.88 -9.62
N ILE A 27 15.13 16.93 -8.29
CA ILE A 27 16.17 16.38 -7.40
C ILE A 27 15.69 15.17 -6.59
N SER A 28 14.40 14.85 -6.64
CA SER A 28 13.81 13.71 -5.97
C SER A 28 14.09 12.39 -6.69
N SER A 29 14.13 11.28 -5.94
CA SER A 29 14.33 9.95 -6.52
C SER A 29 13.03 9.17 -6.55
N THR A 30 12.69 8.62 -7.72
CA THR A 30 11.60 7.67 -7.91
C THR A 30 12.13 6.36 -8.48
N VAL A 31 11.83 5.24 -7.84
CA VAL A 31 12.12 3.90 -8.33
C VAL A 31 10.79 3.15 -8.50
N ILE A 32 10.60 2.52 -9.66
CA ILE A 32 9.42 1.68 -9.94
C ILE A 32 9.92 0.29 -10.29
N THR A 33 9.42 -0.71 -9.56
CA THR A 33 9.69 -2.13 -9.79
C THR A 33 8.36 -2.85 -10.02
N THR A 34 8.37 -3.80 -10.96
CA THR A 34 7.20 -4.59 -11.31
C THR A 34 7.60 -6.06 -11.36
N ASP A 35 6.92 -6.88 -10.57
CA ASP A 35 7.18 -8.31 -10.46
C ASP A 35 5.89 -9.11 -10.67
N VAL A 36 6.04 -10.31 -11.27
CA VAL A 36 4.92 -11.24 -11.47
C VAL A 36 5.20 -12.51 -10.67
N LYS A 37 4.31 -12.81 -9.73
CA LYS A 37 4.36 -14.03 -8.92
C LYS A 37 3.24 -14.98 -9.39
N LYS A 38 3.62 -16.19 -9.81
CA LYS A 38 2.69 -17.29 -10.11
C LYS A 38 2.51 -18.12 -8.85
N MET A 39 1.27 -18.32 -8.40
CA MET A 39 0.95 -19.11 -7.21
C MET A 39 0.12 -20.33 -7.61
N GLU A 40 0.53 -21.49 -7.13
CA GLU A 40 -0.23 -22.73 -7.30
C GLU A 40 -1.50 -22.70 -6.46
N THR A 41 -2.60 -23.14 -7.06
CA THR A 41 -3.89 -23.24 -6.39
C THR A 41 -3.91 -24.45 -5.45
N PRO A 42 -4.51 -24.38 -4.24
CA PRO A 42 -4.70 -25.57 -3.42
C PRO A 42 -5.53 -26.64 -4.15
N GLU A 43 -5.21 -27.92 -3.92
CA GLU A 43 -5.65 -29.14 -4.64
C GLU A 43 -7.18 -29.35 -4.88
N ASP A 44 -8.06 -28.47 -4.41
CA ASP A 44 -9.53 -28.57 -4.53
C ASP A 44 -10.16 -27.31 -5.17
N SER A 45 -9.54 -26.74 -6.21
CA SER A 45 -10.03 -25.51 -6.87
C SER A 45 -10.04 -25.69 -8.38
N ASP A 46 -11.15 -25.34 -9.04
CA ASP A 46 -11.29 -25.30 -10.52
C ASP A 46 -10.45 -24.17 -11.18
N ILE A 47 -9.53 -23.56 -10.43
CA ILE A 47 -8.69 -22.43 -10.88
C ILE A 47 -7.28 -23.00 -11.04
N GLU A 48 -6.73 -22.99 -12.25
CA GLU A 48 -5.47 -23.66 -12.57
C GLU A 48 -4.23 -22.88 -12.09
N GLU A 49 -4.27 -21.55 -12.08
CA GLU A 49 -3.14 -20.70 -11.68
C GLU A 49 -3.64 -19.35 -11.13
N ILE A 50 -3.05 -18.85 -10.04
CA ILE A 50 -3.29 -17.49 -9.55
C ILE A 50 -2.09 -16.63 -9.92
N ILE A 51 -2.29 -15.62 -10.77
CA ILE A 51 -1.24 -14.67 -11.15
C ILE A 51 -1.38 -13.43 -10.27
N GLN A 52 -0.31 -13.10 -9.54
CA GLN A 52 -0.22 -11.85 -8.78
C GLN A 52 0.80 -10.93 -9.45
N LEU A 53 0.33 -9.82 -10.01
CA LEU A 53 1.18 -8.71 -10.43
C LEU A 53 1.40 -7.77 -9.25
N GLU A 54 2.65 -7.51 -8.93
CA GLU A 54 3.07 -6.55 -7.92
C GLU A 54 3.77 -5.38 -8.59
N THR A 55 3.35 -4.16 -8.31
CA THR A 55 4.05 -2.94 -8.72
C THR A 55 4.37 -2.12 -7.50
N LYS A 56 5.66 -1.97 -7.20
CA LYS A 56 6.19 -1.19 -6.09
C LYS A 56 6.78 0.12 -6.62
N LYS A 57 6.29 1.24 -6.12
CA LYS A 57 6.85 2.58 -6.36
C LYS A 57 7.43 3.12 -5.06
N GLU A 58 8.71 3.42 -5.06
CA GLU A 58 9.40 4.11 -3.97
C GLU A 58 9.69 5.55 -4.40
N TYR A 59 9.33 6.51 -3.56
CA TYR A 59 9.58 7.93 -3.75
C TYR A 59 10.32 8.49 -2.55
N THR A 60 11.53 8.99 -2.75
CA THR A 60 12.31 9.64 -1.68
C THR A 60 12.32 11.14 -1.95
N PRO A 61 11.52 11.93 -1.20
CA PRO A 61 11.55 13.37 -1.33
C PRO A 61 12.88 13.91 -0.80
N VAL A 62 13.31 15.03 -1.36
CA VAL A 62 14.46 15.77 -0.84
C VAL A 62 14.12 17.25 -0.76
N MET A 63 14.80 17.96 0.13
CA MET A 63 14.72 19.41 0.24
C MET A 63 16.12 19.99 0.47
N LEU A 64 16.33 21.24 0.10
CA LEU A 64 17.59 21.95 0.38
C LEU A 64 17.61 22.38 1.85
N ASP A 65 18.77 22.31 2.51
CA ASP A 65 18.91 22.75 3.90
C ASP A 65 18.54 24.24 4.02
N PRO A 66 17.48 24.59 4.78
CA PRO A 66 17.10 25.99 4.98
C PRO A 66 18.23 26.87 5.55
N LYS A 67 19.21 26.27 6.25
CA LYS A 67 20.37 26.98 6.82
C LYS A 67 21.36 27.45 5.75
N ASP A 68 21.37 26.80 4.59
CA ASP A 68 22.26 27.10 3.49
C ASP A 68 21.67 28.09 2.50
N LYS A 69 20.58 28.77 2.88
CA LYS A 69 19.90 29.75 2.03
C LYS A 69 20.92 30.75 1.47
N TYR A 70 20.92 30.90 0.14
CA TYR A 70 21.82 31.77 -0.63
C TYR A 70 23.27 31.27 -0.83
N LYS A 71 23.61 30.05 -0.38
CA LYS A 71 24.86 29.40 -0.79
C LYS A 71 24.71 28.85 -2.20
N LEU A 72 25.79 28.91 -2.98
CA LEU A 72 25.83 28.32 -4.33
C LEU A 72 25.65 26.79 -4.29
N ASN A 73 26.27 26.14 -3.29
CA ASN A 73 26.15 24.71 -3.04
C ASN A 73 25.42 24.53 -1.71
N GLN A 74 24.11 24.27 -1.77
CA GLN A 74 23.29 24.00 -0.59
C GLN A 74 23.28 22.51 -0.31
N ASP A 75 23.35 22.13 0.97
CA ASP A 75 23.24 20.73 1.36
C ASP A 75 21.82 20.19 1.09
N ILE A 76 21.73 18.91 0.72
CA ILE A 76 20.46 18.21 0.47
C ILE A 76 20.06 17.42 1.71
N ILE A 77 18.81 17.55 2.13
CA ILE A 77 18.18 16.78 3.20
C ILE A 77 17.26 15.74 2.57
N PHE A 78 17.54 14.46 2.84
CA PHE A 78 16.69 13.34 2.44
C PHE A 78 15.53 13.16 3.41
N MET A 79 14.31 13.19 2.88
CA MET A 79 13.09 12.93 3.64
C MET A 79 12.77 11.41 3.64
N PRO A 80 11.92 10.93 4.56
CA PRO A 80 11.56 9.52 4.59
C PRO A 80 10.94 9.03 3.28
N THR A 81 11.43 7.89 2.80
CA THR A 81 10.95 7.26 1.57
C THR A 81 9.49 6.82 1.73
N GLN A 82 8.65 7.22 0.78
CA GLN A 82 7.26 6.83 0.67
C GLN A 82 7.15 5.65 -0.29
N VAL A 83 6.41 4.62 0.10
CA VAL A 83 6.21 3.41 -0.70
C VAL A 83 4.74 3.29 -1.08
N LYS A 84 4.49 3.02 -2.36
CA LYS A 84 3.19 2.63 -2.89
C LYS A 84 3.30 1.27 -3.57
N THR A 85 2.67 0.25 -3.00
CA THR A 85 2.59 -1.09 -3.59
C THR A 85 1.20 -1.34 -4.12
N THR A 86 1.09 -1.75 -5.38
CA THR A 86 -0.17 -2.18 -5.99
C THR A 86 -0.08 -3.67 -6.26
N LEU A 87 -1.01 -4.45 -5.71
CA LEU A 87 -1.19 -5.85 -6.06
C LEU A 87 -2.43 -5.99 -6.93
N MET A 88 -2.29 -6.70 -8.05
CA MET A 88 -3.39 -7.14 -8.89
C MET A 88 -3.38 -8.66 -8.97
N ILE A 89 -4.54 -9.28 -8.84
CA ILE A 89 -4.70 -10.73 -8.84
C ILE A 89 -5.61 -11.10 -10.00
N ASP A 90 -5.20 -12.12 -10.72
CA ASP A 90 -5.96 -12.78 -11.76
C ASP A 90 -6.17 -14.25 -11.36
N ASN A 91 -7.42 -14.70 -11.34
CA ASN A 91 -7.79 -16.08 -10.98
C ASN A 91 -8.57 -16.77 -12.11
N ASP A 92 -8.69 -16.16 -13.28
CA ASP A 92 -9.29 -16.79 -14.46
C ASP A 92 -8.44 -16.55 -15.72
N ASP A 93 -8.87 -17.09 -16.86
CA ASP A 93 -8.16 -16.95 -18.13
C ASP A 93 -8.63 -15.71 -18.92
N ASP A 94 -9.08 -14.65 -18.23
CA ASP A 94 -9.50 -13.41 -18.87
C ASP A 94 -8.40 -12.32 -18.83
N ILE A 95 -8.59 -11.24 -19.60
CA ILE A 95 -7.56 -10.20 -19.76
C ILE A 95 -7.56 -9.17 -18.63
N PHE A 96 -8.51 -9.26 -17.70
CA PHE A 96 -8.76 -8.29 -16.64
C PHE A 96 -8.52 -8.93 -15.29
N TYR A 97 -7.73 -8.26 -14.44
CA TYR A 97 -7.56 -8.68 -13.05
C TYR A 97 -8.88 -8.67 -12.27
N ASP A 98 -9.12 -9.71 -11.48
CA ASP A 98 -10.27 -9.86 -10.57
C ASP A 98 -10.20 -9.01 -9.31
N ARG A 99 -8.98 -8.69 -8.89
CA ARG A 99 -8.76 -7.96 -7.63
C ARG A 99 -7.60 -7.03 -7.78
N LYS A 100 -7.76 -5.88 -7.14
CA LYS A 100 -6.69 -4.91 -6.92
C LYS A 100 -6.67 -4.56 -5.44
N VAL A 101 -5.50 -4.21 -4.94
CA VAL A 101 -5.33 -3.56 -3.64
C VAL A 101 -4.11 -2.65 -3.72
N GLU A 102 -4.20 -1.50 -3.08
CA GLU A 102 -3.12 -0.52 -3.01
C GLU A 102 -2.74 -0.29 -1.55
N PHE A 103 -1.43 -0.36 -1.29
CA PHE A 103 -0.78 -0.10 -0.01
C PHE A 103 0.04 1.17 -0.13
N ALA A 104 -0.10 2.09 0.83
CA ALA A 104 0.74 3.27 0.94
C ALA A 104 1.27 3.42 2.37
N TYR A 105 2.58 3.59 2.52
CA TYR A 105 3.26 3.66 3.81
C TYR A 105 4.62 4.35 3.70
N GLU A 106 5.16 4.81 4.83
CA GLU A 106 6.55 5.24 4.94
C GLU A 106 7.46 4.01 5.10
N LYS A 107 8.56 3.95 4.36
CA LYS A 107 9.50 2.82 4.37
C LYS A 107 10.08 2.64 5.79
N PRO A 108 9.89 1.47 6.42
CA PRO A 108 10.47 1.21 7.73
C PRO A 108 11.99 1.21 7.64
N LYS A 109 12.66 1.65 8.71
CA LYS A 109 14.14 1.65 8.76
C LYS A 109 14.71 0.24 8.85
N SER A 110 13.92 -0.69 9.39
CA SER A 110 14.37 -2.04 9.67
C SER A 110 14.22 -3.05 8.53
N GLY A 111 13.47 -2.73 7.48
CA GLY A 111 13.21 -3.62 6.36
C GLY A 111 11.99 -3.21 5.56
N ASP A 112 11.83 -3.78 4.38
CA ASP A 112 10.65 -3.59 3.56
C ASP A 112 9.50 -4.50 4.04
N LEU A 113 8.28 -4.02 3.85
CA LEU A 113 7.08 -4.83 3.99
C LEU A 113 6.79 -5.57 2.68
N ASP A 114 6.50 -6.86 2.78
CA ASP A 114 6.02 -7.70 1.68
C ASP A 114 4.55 -8.05 1.91
N PHE A 115 3.76 -7.96 0.83
CA PHE A 115 2.33 -8.16 0.87
C PHE A 115 1.94 -9.35 0.00
N THR A 116 1.19 -10.28 0.60
CA THR A 116 0.59 -11.40 -0.14
C THR A 116 -0.92 -11.35 0.00
N MET A 117 -1.61 -11.39 -1.13
CA MET A 117 -3.05 -11.50 -1.13
C MET A 117 -3.47 -12.97 -1.16
N SER A 118 -4.26 -13.38 -0.17
CA SER A 118 -4.82 -14.74 -0.11
C SER A 118 -6.35 -14.70 -0.22
N LYS A 119 -6.96 -15.87 -0.49
CA LYS A 119 -8.42 -16.05 -0.41
C LYS A 119 -9.01 -15.60 0.95
N THR A 120 -8.20 -15.57 2.01
CA THR A 120 -8.64 -15.23 3.37
C THR A 120 -8.23 -13.84 3.85
N GLY A 121 -7.69 -12.99 2.97
CA GLY A 121 -7.26 -11.63 3.29
C GLY A 121 -5.76 -11.43 3.11
N ILE A 122 -5.30 -10.25 3.52
CA ILE A 122 -3.90 -9.82 3.38
C ILE A 122 -3.01 -10.51 4.41
N ILE A 123 -1.85 -10.97 3.95
CA ILE A 123 -0.72 -11.37 4.78
C ILE A 123 0.35 -10.30 4.63
N ILE A 124 0.91 -9.86 5.75
CA ILE A 124 1.98 -8.85 5.78
C ILE A 124 3.22 -9.48 6.41
N ASN A 125 4.30 -9.53 5.66
CA ASN A 125 5.59 -10.04 6.11
C ASN A 125 6.67 -8.95 5.94
N THR A 126 7.89 -9.29 6.33
CA THR A 126 9.08 -8.47 6.07
C THR A 126 10.05 -9.24 5.20
N ASP A 127 10.85 -8.53 4.41
CA ASP A 127 11.91 -9.10 3.58
C ASP A 127 13.17 -9.49 4.39
N VAL A 128 13.30 -8.97 5.61
CA VAL A 128 14.42 -9.24 6.52
C VAL A 128 14.15 -10.48 7.36
N ASN A 129 15.13 -11.40 7.40
CA ASN A 129 15.13 -12.56 8.29
C ASN A 129 15.09 -12.14 9.77
N ASP A 130 14.36 -12.89 10.60
CA ASP A 130 14.16 -12.65 12.05
C ASP A 130 13.40 -11.36 12.42
N LEU A 131 13.02 -10.54 11.44
CA LEU A 131 12.03 -9.50 11.59
C LEU A 131 10.66 -10.08 11.24
N TYR A 132 9.63 -9.74 12.03
CA TYR A 132 8.27 -10.21 11.75
C TYR A 132 7.22 -9.24 12.28
N VAL A 133 6.01 -9.33 11.72
CA VAL A 133 4.87 -8.57 12.20
C VAL A 133 4.38 -9.13 13.53
N SER A 134 4.53 -8.35 14.60
CA SER A 134 4.14 -8.74 15.96
C SER A 134 2.67 -8.42 16.26
N LYS A 135 2.17 -7.28 15.76
CA LYS A 135 0.79 -6.82 15.98
C LYS A 135 0.29 -6.01 14.80
N ILE A 136 -1.01 -6.08 14.57
CA ILE A 136 -1.72 -5.27 13.58
C ILE A 136 -2.99 -4.75 14.24
N TRP A 137 -3.28 -3.47 14.12
CA TRP A 137 -4.57 -2.92 14.53
C TRP A 137 -5.04 -1.80 13.63
N ARG A 138 -6.35 -1.67 13.48
CA ARG A 138 -6.95 -0.55 12.76
C ARG A 138 -6.82 0.72 13.58
N LYS A 139 -6.39 1.82 12.95
CA LYS A 139 -6.08 3.06 13.65
C LYS A 139 -7.31 3.72 14.30
N SER A 140 -8.47 3.63 13.65
CA SER A 140 -9.71 4.30 14.06
C SER A 140 -10.32 3.74 15.35
N ASP A 141 -10.39 2.42 15.50
CA ASP A 141 -11.11 1.76 16.59
C ASP A 141 -10.25 0.75 17.36
N LYS A 142 -8.96 0.62 17.00
CA LYS A 142 -8.01 -0.32 17.61
C LYS A 142 -8.42 -1.78 17.49
N MET A 143 -9.29 -2.13 16.52
CA MET A 143 -9.60 -3.51 16.22
C MET A 143 -8.34 -4.27 15.81
N MET A 144 -8.08 -5.41 16.45
CA MET A 144 -6.87 -6.20 16.24
C MET A 144 -7.00 -7.15 15.04
N PHE A 145 -5.92 -7.28 14.29
CA PHE A 145 -5.77 -8.19 13.16
C PHE A 145 -4.49 -9.00 13.32
N SER A 146 -4.35 -10.07 12.55
CA SER A 146 -3.12 -10.88 12.52
C SER A 146 -2.98 -11.61 11.19
N ASN A 147 -1.79 -12.16 10.92
CA ASN A 147 -1.55 -13.02 9.77
C ASN A 147 -2.25 -14.40 9.86
N SER A 148 -2.92 -14.71 10.97
CA SER A 148 -3.71 -15.94 11.13
C SER A 148 -4.94 -15.92 10.22
N LYS A 149 -5.21 -17.03 9.51
CA LYS A 149 -6.25 -17.18 8.46
C LYS A 149 -7.60 -16.50 8.76
N ASN A 150 -8.09 -16.58 10.00
CA ASN A 150 -9.41 -16.07 10.36
C ASN A 150 -9.45 -14.58 10.76
N ASN A 151 -8.28 -13.95 10.99
CA ASN A 151 -8.15 -12.61 11.57
C ASN A 151 -7.35 -11.65 10.66
N ARG A 152 -7.23 -11.96 9.37
CA ARG A 152 -6.54 -11.12 8.38
C ARG A 152 -7.35 -9.89 8.02
N ILE A 153 -6.67 -8.86 7.55
CA ILE A 153 -7.30 -7.65 7.03
C ILE A 153 -8.06 -7.99 5.75
N LYS A 154 -9.31 -7.51 5.66
CA LYS A 154 -10.23 -7.75 4.53
C LYS A 154 -10.98 -6.50 4.05
N GLU A 155 -10.45 -5.32 4.33
CA GLU A 155 -11.14 -4.07 4.00
C GLU A 155 -10.18 -2.89 3.92
N ASN A 156 -10.63 -1.84 3.24
CA ASN A 156 -9.95 -0.54 3.20
C ASN A 156 -9.82 0.06 4.60
N GLY A 157 -8.75 0.82 4.82
CA GLY A 157 -8.57 1.54 6.07
C GLY A 157 -7.13 1.93 6.32
N VAL A 158 -6.93 2.57 7.48
CA VAL A 158 -5.60 2.89 8.00
C VAL A 158 -5.30 1.97 9.16
N TYR A 159 -4.17 1.28 9.09
CA TYR A 159 -3.73 0.30 10.06
C TYR A 159 -2.35 0.66 10.59
N MET A 160 -2.07 0.21 11.80
CA MET A 160 -0.74 0.25 12.39
C MET A 160 -0.21 -1.17 12.43
N ILE A 161 1.04 -1.34 12.01
CA ILE A 161 1.78 -2.59 12.03
C ILE A 161 2.95 -2.41 12.99
N ALA A 162 3.00 -3.18 14.07
CA ALA A 162 4.18 -3.23 14.94
C ALA A 162 5.06 -4.40 14.54
N LEU A 163 6.34 -4.14 14.31
CA LEU A 163 7.35 -5.14 14.03
C LEU A 163 7.95 -5.71 15.31
N SER A 164 8.61 -6.86 15.23
CA SER A 164 9.20 -7.56 16.37
C SER A 164 10.30 -6.76 17.09
N ASN A 165 10.92 -5.81 16.40
CA ASN A 165 11.91 -4.88 16.96
C ASN A 165 11.28 -3.63 17.63
N GLY A 166 9.95 -3.52 17.64
CA GLY A 166 9.21 -2.40 18.23
C GLY A 166 8.98 -1.20 17.30
N GLU A 167 9.47 -1.23 16.05
CA GLU A 167 9.12 -0.21 15.05
C GLU A 167 7.64 -0.32 14.67
N GLU A 168 6.95 0.82 14.59
CA GLU A 168 5.55 0.89 14.18
C GLU A 168 5.42 1.60 12.84
N VAL A 169 4.62 1.01 11.94
CA VAL A 169 4.43 1.50 10.58
C VAL A 169 2.95 1.75 10.37
N GLU A 170 2.61 2.98 9.97
CA GLU A 170 1.26 3.31 9.52
C GLU A 170 1.11 2.95 8.05
N ILE A 171 0.08 2.16 7.74
CA ILE A 171 -0.23 1.73 6.39
C ILE A 171 -1.66 2.15 6.03
N THR A 172 -1.81 2.72 4.84
CA THR A 172 -3.11 2.95 4.23
C THR A 172 -3.38 1.86 3.19
N ILE A 173 -4.49 1.15 3.37
CA ILE A 173 -4.97 0.11 2.47
C ILE A 173 -6.20 0.64 1.75
N SER A 174 -6.14 0.61 0.42
CA SER A 174 -7.20 1.14 -0.45
C SER A 174 -7.47 0.22 -1.61
N ASN A 175 -8.63 0.40 -2.25
CA ASN A 175 -9.13 -0.43 -3.34
C ASN A 175 -9.23 -1.93 -3.02
N TYR A 176 -9.20 -2.31 -1.73
CA TYR A 176 -9.42 -3.68 -1.28
C TYR A 176 -10.76 -4.16 -1.85
N SER A 177 -10.66 -5.05 -2.85
CA SER A 177 -11.77 -5.53 -3.68
C SER A 177 -12.39 -4.46 -4.60
N THR A 178 -11.62 -3.99 -5.58
CA THR A 178 -12.20 -3.52 -6.86
C THR A 178 -11.24 -3.76 -8.02
N VAL A 179 -11.49 -4.81 -8.84
CA VAL A 179 -11.59 -4.75 -10.32
C VAL A 179 -12.48 -5.93 -10.78
N LYS A 180 -13.33 -5.67 -11.78
CA LYS A 180 -14.51 -6.43 -12.27
C LYS A 180 -15.70 -6.56 -11.31
#